data_AF-A0A7V8FS63-F1
#
_entry.id   AF-A0A7V8FS63-F1
#
_cell.length_a   1.000
_cell.length_b   1.000
_cell.length_c   1.000
_cell.angle_alpha   90.00
_cell.angle_beta   90.00
_cell.angle_gamma   90.00
#
_symmetry.space_group_name_H-M   'P 1'
#
loop_
_entity.id
_entity.type
_entity.pdbx_description
1 polymer ?
#
loop_
_entity_poly.entity_id
_entity_poly.type
_entity_poly.pdbx_seq_one_letter_code
_entity_poly.pdbx_strand_id
1 'polypeptide(L)'
;MPTCARAAQILAQRQIFTPRAIELVEQSEQAGDLSHDQADEFVAEVLETFRWHNEATVDAPTYQRLHDAHRLIADVVCFKGPHINHLTPRTLDIDAVQREMPRRGIAAKDVVEGPPTRQHPILLRQTSFKALVEPIHFVGDDEAGTHTARFGEIEQRGVALTAQGRQLYDRLLAGVREIGGTGNAGQDYGQWLQAAFRDFPDTLDGLRRQGLAFFRYAVRDEAAFAQAAAAGQGWDVERLIEQGAVEASPIVYEDFLPVSAAGIFQSNLGGTEQKSYAANAARAAFEQALGAPVLDEIALYARTEAESLRALQSRFARAV
;
A
#
# COMPACT_ATOMS: atom_id res chain seq x y z
N MET A 1 -6.36 36.11 9.06
CA MET A 1 -5.12 35.39 8.73
C MET A 1 -5.41 34.42 7.59
N PRO A 2 -4.56 34.30 6.56
CA PRO A 2 -4.74 33.31 5.50
C PRO A 2 -4.83 31.88 6.06
N THR A 3 -5.67 31.03 5.47
CA THR A 3 -5.91 29.65 5.94
C THR A 3 -4.60 28.86 6.08
N CYS A 4 -3.67 28.98 5.12
CA CYS A 4 -2.38 28.30 5.18
C CYS A 4 -1.50 28.77 6.35
N ALA A 5 -1.45 30.08 6.62
CA ALA A 5 -0.67 30.63 7.73
C ALA A 5 -1.24 30.18 9.09
N ARG A 6 -2.58 30.10 9.20
CA ARG A 6 -3.23 29.60 10.41
C ARG A 6 -2.96 28.11 10.61
N ALA A 7 -3.03 27.31 9.55
CA ALA A 7 -2.71 25.89 9.61
C ALA A 7 -1.26 25.64 10.07
N ALA A 8 -0.30 26.38 9.51
CA ALA A 8 1.11 26.28 9.91
C ALA A 8 1.32 26.62 11.40
N GLN A 9 0.64 27.64 11.93
CA GLN A 9 0.74 27.99 13.36
C GLN A 9 0.18 26.89 14.27
N ILE A 10 -0.96 26.30 13.91
CA ILE A 10 -1.55 25.20 14.69
C ILE A 10 -0.61 23.99 14.68
N LEU A 11 -0.09 23.63 13.50
CA LEU A 11 0.86 22.53 13.36
C LEU A 11 2.19 22.77 14.11
N ALA A 12 2.67 24.01 14.20
CA ALA A 12 3.91 24.33 14.89
C ALA A 12 3.82 24.23 16.43
N GLN A 13 2.61 24.23 16.99
CA GLN A 13 2.39 24.18 18.45
C GLN A 13 2.22 22.75 18.99
N ARG A 14 2.04 21.75 18.11
CA ARG A 14 1.78 20.38 18.53
C ARG A 14 3.07 19.60 18.75
N GLN A 15 3.04 18.73 19.75
CA GLN A 15 4.00 17.65 19.91
C GLN A 15 3.22 16.33 19.77
N ILE A 16 3.51 15.55 18.73
CA ILE A 16 2.73 14.33 18.41
C ILE A 16 3.30 13.09 19.07
N PHE A 17 4.60 13.09 19.40
CA PHE A 17 5.27 11.98 20.07
C PHE A 17 5.36 12.24 21.56
N THR A 18 5.18 11.19 22.37
CA THR A 18 5.43 11.31 23.80
C THR A 18 6.92 11.55 24.05
N PRO A 19 7.31 12.24 25.13
CA PRO A 19 8.71 12.40 25.49
C PRO A 19 9.43 11.05 25.61
N ARG A 20 8.74 10.03 26.14
CA ARG A 20 9.30 8.70 26.33
C ARG A 20 9.55 7.95 25.01
N ALA A 21 8.65 8.08 24.02
CA ALA A 21 8.89 7.53 22.68
C ALA A 21 10.16 8.11 22.05
N ILE A 22 10.40 9.41 22.21
CA ILE A 22 11.61 10.09 21.71
C ILE A 22 12.86 9.55 22.43
N GLU A 23 12.84 9.45 23.76
CA GLU A 23 13.95 8.89 24.54
C GLU A 23 14.32 7.45 24.13
N LEU A 24 13.32 6.61 23.85
CA LEU A 24 13.53 5.22 23.44
C LEU A 24 14.12 5.12 22.03
N VAL A 25 13.74 6.01 21.10
CA VAL A 25 14.39 6.13 19.79
C VAL A 25 15.86 6.52 19.96
N GLU A 26 16.15 7.56 20.74
CA GLU A 26 17.53 8.02 20.96
C GLU A 26 18.40 6.93 21.61
N GLN A 27 17.85 6.16 22.56
CA GLN A 27 18.53 5.00 23.16
C GLN A 27 18.82 3.92 22.13
N SER A 28 17.84 3.58 21.28
CA SER A 28 18.01 2.58 20.22
C SER A 28 19.07 3.01 19.22
N GLU A 29 19.12 4.29 18.85
CA GLU A 29 20.12 4.81 17.90
C GLU A 29 21.54 4.80 18.50
N GLN A 30 21.68 5.07 19.80
CA GLN A 30 22.98 5.05 20.49
C GLN A 30 23.50 3.64 20.76
N ALA A 31 22.61 2.73 21.19
CA ALA A 31 22.98 1.36 21.57
C ALA A 31 22.93 0.36 20.40
N GLY A 32 22.20 0.70 19.33
CA GLY A 32 21.94 -0.17 18.18
C GLY A 32 20.84 -1.21 18.40
N ASP A 33 20.19 -1.22 19.57
CA ASP A 33 19.10 -2.15 19.92
C ASP A 33 18.27 -1.63 21.11
N LEU A 34 17.11 -2.25 21.34
CA LEU A 34 16.31 -2.13 22.57
C LEU A 34 16.19 -3.50 23.24
N SER A 35 16.23 -3.54 24.57
CA SER A 35 15.79 -4.75 25.28
C SER A 35 14.30 -5.03 25.04
N HIS A 36 13.87 -6.26 25.30
CA HIS A 36 12.45 -6.64 25.14
C HIS A 36 11.50 -5.74 25.93
N ASP A 37 11.84 -5.43 27.19
CA ASP A 37 11.02 -4.56 28.04
C ASP A 37 10.95 -3.12 27.48
N GLN A 38 12.07 -2.60 26.97
CA GLN A 38 12.10 -1.28 26.30
C GLN A 38 11.32 -1.29 24.98
N ALA A 39 11.33 -2.39 24.24
CA ALA A 39 10.58 -2.53 23.00
C ALA A 39 9.06 -2.56 23.28
N ASP A 40 8.62 -3.28 24.31
CA ASP A 40 7.22 -3.29 24.75
C ASP A 40 6.77 -1.90 25.20
N GLU A 41 7.61 -1.20 25.97
CA GLU A 41 7.38 0.19 26.37
C GLU A 41 7.30 1.12 25.15
N PHE A 42 8.22 0.98 24.19
CA PHE A 42 8.24 1.78 22.98
C PHE A 42 6.96 1.61 22.16
N VAL A 43 6.46 0.38 22.00
CA VAL A 43 5.20 0.10 21.31
C VAL A 43 4.03 0.80 22.00
N ALA A 44 3.97 0.74 23.34
CA ALA A 44 2.90 1.40 24.10
C ALA A 44 2.95 2.94 23.95
N GLU A 45 4.13 3.53 24.01
CA GLU A 45 4.33 4.98 23.88
C GLU A 45 4.05 5.51 22.46
N VAL A 46 4.49 4.77 21.44
CA VAL A 46 4.22 5.13 20.03
C VAL A 46 2.74 4.98 19.68
N LEU A 47 2.03 4.03 20.29
CA LEU A 47 0.59 3.85 20.08
C LEU A 47 -0.22 5.12 20.44
N GLU A 48 0.23 5.89 21.43
CA GLU A 48 -0.44 7.15 21.81
C GLU A 48 -0.39 8.21 20.69
N THR A 49 0.64 8.17 19.83
CA THR A 49 0.75 9.06 18.65
C THR A 49 -0.41 8.87 17.68
N PHE A 50 -0.89 7.62 17.53
CA PHE A 50 -1.92 7.24 16.55
C PHE A 50 -3.32 7.10 17.17
N ARG A 51 -3.45 7.32 18.49
CA ARG A 51 -4.73 7.22 19.20
C ARG A 51 -5.69 8.31 18.72
N TRP A 52 -6.93 7.92 18.47
CA TRP A 52 -7.99 8.87 18.19
C TRP A 52 -8.36 9.68 19.44
N HIS A 53 -8.51 10.99 19.24
CA HIS A 53 -9.00 11.92 20.24
C HIS A 53 -10.16 12.69 19.62
N ASN A 54 -11.32 12.67 20.28
CA ASN A 54 -12.52 13.39 19.84
C ASN A 54 -12.44 14.91 20.12
N GLU A 55 -11.43 15.37 20.85
CA GLU A 55 -11.17 16.78 21.11
C GLU A 55 -10.33 17.40 19.99
N ALA A 56 -10.92 18.36 19.28
CA ALA A 56 -10.20 19.20 18.34
C ALA A 56 -9.28 20.19 19.08
N THR A 57 -8.18 20.58 18.45
CA THR A 57 -7.23 21.58 18.96
C THR A 57 -7.61 23.02 18.59
N VAL A 58 -8.77 23.21 17.98
CA VAL A 58 -9.25 24.48 17.43
C VAL A 58 -10.72 24.71 17.77
N ASP A 59 -11.15 25.98 17.66
CA ASP A 59 -12.56 26.36 17.72
C ASP A 59 -13.35 25.91 16.47
N ALA A 60 -14.67 25.83 16.60
CA ALA A 60 -15.57 25.39 15.53
C ALA A 60 -15.44 26.24 14.23
N PRO A 61 -15.37 27.60 14.30
CA PRO A 61 -15.18 28.42 13.10
C PRO A 61 -13.86 28.14 12.38
N THR A 62 -12.77 27.84 13.11
CA THR A 62 -11.48 27.51 12.52
C THR A 62 -11.51 26.14 11.87
N TYR A 63 -12.11 25.15 12.51
CA TYR A 63 -12.34 23.84 11.92
C TYR A 63 -13.13 23.96 10.60
N GLN A 64 -14.25 24.70 10.61
CA GLN A 64 -15.10 24.85 9.43
C GLN A 64 -14.33 25.47 8.25
N ARG A 65 -13.55 26.54 8.49
CA ARG A 65 -12.73 27.15 7.43
C ARG A 65 -11.69 26.19 6.84
N LEU A 66 -11.07 25.34 7.66
CA LEU A 66 -10.10 24.34 7.18
C LEU A 66 -10.82 23.21 6.43
N HIS A 67 -11.99 22.81 6.90
CA HIS A 67 -12.82 21.78 6.28
C HIS A 67 -13.33 22.21 4.90
N ASP A 68 -13.82 23.44 4.79
CA ASP A 68 -14.29 24.05 3.53
C ASP A 68 -13.17 24.20 2.51
N ALA A 69 -11.92 24.42 2.97
CA ALA A 69 -10.76 24.47 2.10
C ALA A 69 -10.43 23.07 1.55
N HIS A 70 -10.31 22.07 2.43
CA HIS A 70 -10.23 20.66 2.06
C HIS A 70 -10.39 19.80 3.32
N ARG A 71 -11.20 18.73 3.27
CA ARG A 71 -11.46 17.88 4.44
C ARG A 71 -10.19 17.27 5.05
N LEU A 72 -9.23 16.87 4.20
CA LEU A 72 -7.92 16.36 4.64
C LEU A 72 -7.11 17.40 5.42
N ILE A 73 -7.25 18.69 5.10
CA ILE A 73 -6.57 19.75 5.84
C ILE A 73 -7.14 19.82 7.26
N ALA A 74 -8.46 19.80 7.41
CA ALA A 74 -9.09 19.76 8.74
C ALA A 74 -8.70 18.49 9.53
N ASP A 75 -8.70 17.34 8.88
CA ASP A 75 -8.31 16.04 9.46
C ASP A 75 -6.87 16.04 10.02
N VAL A 76 -5.93 16.66 9.30
CA VAL A 76 -4.52 16.70 9.72
C VAL A 76 -4.22 17.82 10.74
N VAL A 77 -4.86 18.98 10.57
CA VAL A 77 -4.50 20.20 11.32
C VAL A 77 -5.27 20.32 12.64
N CYS A 78 -6.53 19.89 12.69
CA CYS A 78 -7.42 20.19 13.80
C CYS A 78 -7.34 19.19 14.96
N PHE A 79 -6.49 18.17 14.90
CA PHE A 79 -6.42 17.10 15.90
C PHE A 79 -5.02 17.01 16.53
N LYS A 80 -4.97 16.36 17.72
CA LYS A 80 -3.75 16.27 18.53
C LYS A 80 -2.59 15.54 17.83
N GLY A 81 -2.91 14.51 17.05
CA GLY A 81 -1.93 13.66 16.37
C GLY A 81 -2.48 12.99 15.11
N PRO A 82 -1.62 12.26 14.37
CA PRO A 82 -1.98 11.55 13.16
C PRO A 82 -2.74 10.26 13.50
N HIS A 83 -4.00 10.38 13.87
CA HIS A 83 -4.84 9.24 14.20
C HIS A 83 -4.96 8.25 13.02
N ILE A 84 -5.22 6.99 13.32
CA ILE A 84 -5.41 5.93 12.31
C ILE A 84 -6.56 6.30 11.37
N ASN A 85 -6.24 6.49 10.08
CA ASN A 85 -7.27 6.69 9.05
C ASN A 85 -8.04 5.39 8.77
N HIS A 86 -7.29 4.29 8.59
CA HIS A 86 -7.81 2.93 8.42
C HIS A 86 -6.73 1.91 8.81
N LEU A 87 -7.16 0.69 9.15
CA LEU A 87 -6.31 -0.50 9.24
C LEU A 87 -6.87 -1.54 8.28
N THR A 88 -6.07 -1.92 7.28
CA THR A 88 -6.49 -2.77 6.17
C THR A 88 -6.04 -4.22 6.41
N PRO A 89 -6.96 -5.17 6.66
CA PRO A 89 -6.60 -6.58 6.69
C PRO A 89 -6.40 -7.13 5.27
N ARG A 90 -5.59 -8.20 5.17
CA ARG A 90 -5.37 -8.94 3.93
C ARG A 90 -6.40 -10.06 3.77
N THR A 91 -7.08 -10.13 2.63
CA THR A 91 -7.90 -11.27 2.20
C THR A 91 -7.25 -12.03 1.03
N LEU A 92 -7.62 -13.30 0.88
CA LEU A 92 -7.25 -14.12 -0.28
C LEU A 92 -8.22 -13.95 -1.45
N ASP A 93 -9.46 -13.57 -1.18
CA ASP A 93 -10.52 -13.36 -2.19
C ASP A 93 -11.33 -12.12 -1.82
N ILE A 94 -11.01 -11.00 -2.47
CA ILE A 94 -11.71 -9.72 -2.27
C ILE A 94 -13.13 -9.75 -2.83
N ASP A 95 -13.40 -10.55 -3.87
CA ASP A 95 -14.73 -10.64 -4.47
C ASP A 95 -15.69 -11.37 -3.51
N ALA A 96 -15.19 -12.40 -2.81
CA ALA A 96 -15.94 -13.07 -1.74
C ALA A 96 -16.24 -12.13 -0.57
N VAL A 97 -15.25 -11.34 -0.14
CA VAL A 97 -15.46 -10.35 0.93
C VAL A 97 -16.47 -9.28 0.50
N GLN A 98 -16.36 -8.76 -0.73
CA GLN A 98 -17.27 -7.72 -1.24
C GLN A 98 -18.73 -8.22 -1.29
N ARG A 99 -18.96 -9.48 -1.68
CA ARG A 99 -20.31 -10.09 -1.65
C ARG A 99 -20.87 -10.24 -0.23
N GLU A 100 -19.99 -10.42 0.76
CA GLU A 100 -20.38 -10.70 2.15
C GLU A 100 -20.56 -9.41 2.98
N MET A 101 -19.83 -8.33 2.65
CA MET A 101 -19.89 -7.05 3.35
C MET A 101 -21.33 -6.53 3.55
N PRO A 102 -22.19 -6.42 2.50
CA PRO A 102 -23.57 -5.96 2.68
C PRO A 102 -24.41 -6.87 3.58
N ARG A 103 -24.19 -8.19 3.53
CA ARG A 103 -24.90 -9.17 4.39
C ARG A 103 -24.55 -9.00 5.86
N ARG A 104 -23.39 -8.39 6.16
CA ARG A 104 -22.93 -8.06 7.50
C ARG A 104 -23.18 -6.61 7.90
N GLY A 105 -23.97 -5.87 7.11
CA GLY A 105 -24.28 -4.46 7.35
C GLY A 105 -23.12 -3.50 7.04
N ILE A 106 -22.10 -3.95 6.32
CA ILE A 106 -20.98 -3.11 5.89
C ILE A 106 -21.33 -2.53 4.52
N ALA A 107 -21.53 -1.21 4.48
CA ALA A 107 -21.78 -0.46 3.25
C ALA A 107 -20.46 -0.21 2.50
N ALA A 108 -20.03 -1.20 1.72
CA ALA A 108 -18.86 -1.10 0.85
C ALA A 108 -19.15 -0.30 -0.43
N LYS A 109 -18.12 0.31 -1.00
CA LYS A 109 -18.18 0.88 -2.34
C LYS A 109 -18.34 -0.25 -3.37
N ASP A 110 -19.07 0.04 -4.44
CA ASP A 110 -19.29 -0.92 -5.53
C ASP A 110 -18.01 -1.19 -6.34
N VAL A 111 -17.08 -0.23 -6.36
CA VAL A 111 -15.85 -0.31 -7.16
C VAL A 111 -14.71 -0.94 -6.34
N VAL A 112 -14.07 -1.95 -6.93
CA VAL A 112 -12.79 -2.49 -6.48
C VAL A 112 -11.68 -1.84 -7.31
N GLU A 113 -10.72 -1.22 -6.64
CA GLU A 113 -9.54 -0.64 -7.27
C GLU A 113 -8.48 -1.71 -7.52
N GLY A 114 -7.67 -1.51 -8.57
CA GLY A 114 -6.62 -2.44 -8.99
C GLY A 114 -6.98 -3.22 -10.26
N PRO A 115 -6.25 -4.31 -10.57
CA PRO A 115 -6.56 -5.19 -11.70
C PRO A 115 -7.90 -5.90 -11.47
N PRO A 116 -8.51 -6.46 -12.53
CA PRO A 116 -9.70 -7.28 -12.39
C PRO A 116 -9.37 -8.62 -11.72
N THR A 117 -10.39 -9.46 -11.50
CA THR A 117 -10.21 -10.81 -10.96
C THR A 117 -9.35 -11.66 -11.90
N ARG A 118 -8.38 -12.38 -11.31
CA ARG A 118 -7.34 -13.16 -11.99
C ARG A 118 -7.04 -14.44 -11.22
N GLN A 119 -6.62 -15.48 -11.92
CA GLN A 119 -6.14 -16.72 -11.30
C GLN A 119 -4.84 -16.50 -10.54
N HIS A 120 -3.94 -15.67 -11.10
CA HIS A 120 -2.72 -15.22 -10.44
C HIS A 120 -2.78 -13.70 -10.27
N PRO A 121 -3.24 -13.23 -9.09
CA PRO A 121 -3.36 -11.81 -8.80
C PRO A 121 -2.01 -11.08 -8.95
N ILE A 122 -2.05 -9.86 -9.46
CA ILE A 122 -0.90 -8.96 -9.62
C ILE A 122 -1.12 -7.70 -8.79
N LEU A 123 -0.05 -7.06 -8.31
CA LEU A 123 -0.12 -5.88 -7.45
C LEU A 123 -1.06 -6.11 -6.26
N LEU A 124 -2.08 -5.27 -6.09
CA LEU A 124 -3.15 -5.48 -5.13
C LEU A 124 -4.50 -5.06 -5.70
N ARG A 125 -5.56 -5.62 -5.12
CA ARG A 125 -6.94 -5.18 -5.28
C ARG A 125 -7.47 -4.67 -3.95
N GLN A 126 -8.24 -3.59 -3.94
CA GLN A 126 -8.77 -3.03 -2.69
C GLN A 126 -10.13 -2.35 -2.85
N THR A 127 -10.88 -2.26 -1.76
CA THR A 127 -12.11 -1.46 -1.69
C THR A 127 -12.30 -0.89 -0.28
N SER A 128 -13.07 0.18 -0.18
CA SER A 128 -13.34 0.90 1.07
C SER A 128 -14.82 0.89 1.43
N PHE A 129 -15.10 1.10 2.70
CA PHE A 129 -16.45 1.15 3.25
C PHE A 129 -16.55 2.22 4.34
N LYS A 130 -17.75 2.76 4.53
CA LYS A 130 -17.99 3.70 5.63
C LYS A 130 -17.98 2.92 6.95
N ALA A 131 -17.06 3.23 7.86
CA ALA A 131 -16.94 2.53 9.13
C ALA A 131 -17.66 3.27 10.26
N LEU A 132 -17.31 4.53 10.54
CA LEU A 132 -17.84 5.26 11.69
C LEU A 132 -17.97 6.76 11.42
N VAL A 133 -18.98 7.39 12.03
CA VAL A 133 -19.10 8.84 12.18
C VAL A 133 -18.91 9.15 13.66
N GLU A 134 -18.00 10.05 13.99
CA GLU A 134 -17.66 10.35 15.38
C GLU A 134 -18.03 11.78 15.75
N PRO A 135 -18.54 12.01 16.97
CA PRO A 135 -18.69 13.35 17.51
C PRO A 135 -17.30 13.95 17.75
N ILE A 136 -17.18 15.25 17.52
CA ILE A 136 -15.98 16.04 17.86
C ILE A 136 -16.36 17.20 18.78
N HIS A 137 -15.49 17.49 19.75
CA HIS A 137 -15.64 18.60 20.67
C HIS A 137 -14.63 19.68 20.32
N PHE A 138 -15.10 20.93 20.22
CA PHE A 138 -14.25 22.08 19.91
C PHE A 138 -13.79 22.78 21.17
N VAL A 139 -12.64 23.43 21.09
CA VAL A 139 -12.13 24.23 22.21
C VAL A 139 -13.08 25.42 22.45
N GLY A 140 -13.60 25.52 23.67
CA GLY A 140 -14.44 26.64 24.10
C GLY A 140 -15.90 26.59 23.62
N ASP A 141 -16.36 25.41 23.18
CA ASP A 141 -17.75 25.18 22.78
C ASP A 141 -18.30 23.94 23.53
N ASP A 142 -19.54 24.04 24.01
CA ASP A 142 -20.24 22.93 24.67
C ASP A 142 -20.98 22.04 23.64
N GLU A 143 -21.21 22.55 22.42
CA GLU A 143 -21.88 21.79 21.35
C GLU A 143 -20.92 20.87 20.59
N ALA A 144 -21.33 19.61 20.42
CA ALA A 144 -20.56 18.65 19.64
C ALA A 144 -20.78 18.85 18.13
N GLY A 145 -19.68 18.96 17.38
CA GLY A 145 -19.68 18.83 15.93
C GLY A 145 -19.65 17.36 15.48
N THR A 146 -19.70 17.14 14.17
CA THR A 146 -19.54 15.79 13.58
C THR A 146 -18.33 15.73 12.67
N HIS A 147 -17.51 14.70 12.83
CA HIS A 147 -16.41 14.39 11.93
C HIS A 147 -16.67 13.06 11.23
N THR A 148 -16.62 13.09 9.89
CA THR A 148 -16.75 11.89 9.04
C THR A 148 -15.39 11.61 8.42
N ALA A 149 -14.57 10.81 9.08
CA ALA A 149 -13.26 10.43 8.55
C ALA A 149 -12.87 8.97 8.69
N ARG A 150 -13.62 8.14 9.45
CA ARG A 150 -13.23 6.74 9.59
C ARG A 150 -13.85 5.88 8.51
N PHE A 151 -13.01 5.50 7.57
CA PHE A 151 -13.29 4.50 6.55
C PHE A 151 -12.58 3.22 6.93
N GLY A 152 -13.21 2.09 6.63
CA GLY A 152 -12.53 0.81 6.63
C GLY A 152 -12.11 0.48 5.22
N GLU A 153 -11.12 -0.40 5.10
CA GLU A 153 -10.59 -0.87 3.85
C GLU A 153 -10.31 -2.37 3.94
N ILE A 154 -10.30 -3.05 2.79
CA ILE A 154 -9.88 -4.44 2.64
C ILE A 154 -8.98 -4.54 1.41
N GLU A 155 -7.93 -5.35 1.47
CA GLU A 155 -7.03 -5.55 0.34
C GLU A 155 -6.74 -7.04 0.08
N GLN A 156 -6.48 -7.36 -1.19
CA GLN A 156 -5.95 -8.65 -1.65
C GLN A 156 -4.62 -8.38 -2.37
N ARG A 157 -3.53 -8.92 -1.83
CA ARG A 157 -2.17 -8.76 -2.40
C ARG A 157 -1.79 -9.93 -3.30
N GLY A 158 -1.41 -9.60 -4.53
CA GLY A 158 -0.87 -10.48 -5.56
C GLY A 158 0.65 -10.40 -5.70
N VAL A 159 1.15 -10.76 -6.87
CA VAL A 159 2.60 -10.74 -7.17
C VAL A 159 3.11 -9.34 -7.50
N ALA A 160 4.32 -9.03 -7.04
CA ALA A 160 5.06 -7.83 -7.37
C ALA A 160 5.46 -7.83 -8.86
N LEU A 161 5.22 -6.70 -9.53
CA LEU A 161 5.52 -6.56 -10.95
C LEU A 161 6.91 -5.99 -11.18
N THR A 162 7.54 -6.51 -12.22
CA THR A 162 8.72 -5.94 -12.87
C THR A 162 8.38 -4.57 -13.48
N ALA A 163 9.39 -3.75 -13.81
CA ALA A 163 9.16 -2.50 -14.53
C ALA A 163 8.39 -2.71 -15.85
N GLN A 164 8.69 -3.80 -16.57
CA GLN A 164 7.97 -4.18 -17.79
C GLN A 164 6.53 -4.61 -17.49
N GLY A 165 6.32 -5.40 -16.44
CA GLY A 165 4.98 -5.77 -15.98
C GLY A 165 4.14 -4.56 -15.58
N ARG A 166 4.77 -3.59 -14.91
CA ARG A 166 4.12 -2.35 -14.50
C ARG A 166 3.73 -1.47 -15.67
N GLN A 167 4.61 -1.33 -16.67
CA GLN A 167 4.28 -0.64 -17.93
C GLN A 167 3.13 -1.31 -18.68
N LEU A 168 3.08 -2.65 -18.73
CA LEU A 168 1.96 -3.36 -19.32
C LEU A 168 0.66 -3.08 -18.55
N TYR A 169 0.69 -3.20 -17.23
CA TYR A 169 -0.45 -2.87 -16.37
C TYR A 169 -0.97 -1.45 -16.63
N ASP A 170 -0.08 -0.45 -16.66
CA ASP A 170 -0.45 0.95 -16.85
C ASP A 170 -1.05 1.22 -18.24
N ARG A 171 -0.49 0.61 -19.30
CA ARG A 171 -1.06 0.73 -20.65
C ARG A 171 -2.47 0.13 -20.74
N LEU A 172 -2.69 -1.06 -20.17
CA LEU A 172 -4.00 -1.70 -20.21
C LEU A 172 -5.03 -0.88 -19.42
N LEU A 173 -4.64 -0.37 -18.24
CA LEU A 173 -5.50 0.49 -17.43
C LEU A 173 -5.83 1.82 -18.13
N ALA A 174 -4.85 2.43 -18.81
CA ALA A 174 -5.06 3.64 -19.60
C ALA A 174 -6.06 3.41 -20.75
N GLY A 175 -5.92 2.29 -21.49
CA GLY A 175 -6.84 1.94 -22.58
C GLY A 175 -8.29 1.79 -22.13
N VAL A 176 -8.53 1.24 -20.92
CA VAL A 176 -9.88 1.16 -20.35
C VAL A 176 -10.47 2.55 -20.09
N ARG A 177 -9.65 3.50 -19.62
CA ARG A 177 -10.09 4.88 -19.33
C ARG A 177 -10.44 5.66 -20.59
N GLU A 178 -9.73 5.40 -21.69
CA GLU A 178 -9.99 6.02 -23.00
C GLU A 178 -11.32 5.55 -23.62
N ILE A 179 -11.66 4.26 -23.46
CA ILE A 179 -12.92 3.68 -23.96
C ILE A 179 -14.12 4.17 -23.14
N GLY A 180 -13.96 4.30 -21.82
CA GLY A 180 -15.07 4.48 -20.88
C GLY A 180 -15.62 5.89 -20.73
N GLY A 181 -15.03 6.92 -21.35
CA GLY A 181 -15.54 8.30 -21.46
C GLY A 181 -15.75 9.10 -20.15
N THR A 182 -15.88 8.45 -18.99
CA THR A 182 -16.23 9.05 -17.70
C THR A 182 -15.78 8.15 -16.55
N GLY A 183 -14.49 8.17 -16.21
CA GLY A 183 -13.98 7.66 -14.93
C GLY A 183 -14.30 6.18 -14.57
N ASN A 184 -13.89 5.75 -13.38
CA ASN A 184 -14.02 4.36 -12.91
C ASN A 184 -15.46 3.98 -12.47
N ALA A 185 -16.52 4.58 -13.04
CA ALA A 185 -17.88 4.55 -12.47
C ALA A 185 -19.01 4.16 -13.43
N GLY A 186 -18.72 3.74 -14.66
CA GLY A 186 -19.73 3.19 -15.57
C GLY A 186 -20.16 1.77 -15.18
N GLN A 187 -21.43 1.41 -15.40
CA GLN A 187 -21.96 0.04 -15.14
C GLN A 187 -21.15 -1.07 -15.84
N ASP A 188 -20.42 -0.73 -16.90
CA ASP A 188 -19.61 -1.65 -17.70
C ASP A 188 -18.09 -1.61 -17.39
N TYR A 189 -17.64 -0.76 -16.45
CA TYR A 189 -16.20 -0.57 -16.19
C TYR A 189 -15.49 -1.89 -15.85
N GLY A 190 -16.09 -2.73 -15.00
CA GLY A 190 -15.52 -4.04 -14.65
C GLY A 190 -15.41 -4.98 -15.85
N GLN A 191 -16.34 -4.92 -16.80
CA GLN A 191 -16.31 -5.75 -18.00
C GLN A 191 -15.22 -5.29 -18.97
N TRP A 192 -15.08 -3.97 -19.18
CA TRP A 192 -13.99 -3.41 -19.98
C TRP A 192 -12.63 -3.67 -19.38
N LEU A 193 -12.51 -3.55 -18.05
CA LEU A 193 -11.30 -3.88 -17.32
C LEU A 193 -10.93 -5.36 -17.49
N GLN A 194 -11.88 -6.28 -17.32
CA GLN A 194 -11.65 -7.71 -17.54
C GLN A 194 -11.25 -8.01 -18.99
N ALA A 195 -11.86 -7.35 -19.97
CA ALA A 195 -11.56 -7.54 -21.38
C ALA A 195 -10.15 -7.07 -21.73
N ALA A 196 -9.76 -5.87 -21.29
CA ALA A 196 -8.42 -5.32 -21.55
C ALA A 196 -7.32 -6.16 -20.90
N PHE A 197 -7.54 -6.67 -19.69
CA PHE A 197 -6.54 -7.47 -18.97
C PHE A 197 -6.39 -8.91 -19.46
N ARG A 198 -7.12 -9.33 -20.51
CA ARG A 198 -6.83 -10.59 -21.22
C ARG A 198 -5.46 -10.57 -21.88
N ASP A 199 -4.95 -9.39 -22.22
CA ASP A 199 -3.62 -9.20 -22.79
C ASP A 199 -2.50 -9.29 -21.73
N PHE A 200 -2.86 -9.47 -20.45
CA PHE A 200 -1.91 -9.69 -19.36
C PHE A 200 -1.87 -11.19 -18.98
N PRO A 201 -0.76 -11.91 -19.23
CA PRO A 201 -0.66 -13.36 -18.99
C PRO A 201 -1.13 -13.75 -17.59
N ASP A 202 -2.05 -14.70 -17.49
CA ASP A 202 -2.62 -15.16 -16.20
C ASP A 202 -2.18 -16.59 -15.87
N THR A 203 -0.89 -16.87 -16.09
CA THR A 203 -0.22 -18.10 -15.64
C THR A 203 1.12 -17.72 -15.01
N LEU A 204 1.55 -18.43 -13.95
CA LEU A 204 2.84 -18.14 -13.32
C LEU A 204 4.00 -18.25 -14.31
N ASP A 205 4.00 -19.26 -15.18
CA ASP A 205 5.03 -19.41 -16.21
C ASP A 205 5.00 -18.28 -17.24
N GLY A 206 3.81 -17.83 -17.66
CA GLY A 206 3.68 -16.69 -18.57
C GLY A 206 4.23 -15.40 -17.96
N LEU A 207 3.91 -15.13 -16.69
CA LEU A 207 4.42 -13.98 -15.95
C LEU A 207 5.94 -14.01 -15.83
N ARG A 208 6.49 -15.19 -15.50
CA ARG A 208 7.92 -15.40 -15.25
C ARG A 208 8.74 -15.34 -16.54
N ARG A 209 8.38 -16.13 -17.56
CA ARG A 209 9.11 -16.22 -18.83
C ARG A 209 9.10 -14.92 -19.63
N GLN A 210 8.07 -14.09 -19.45
CA GLN A 210 7.99 -12.77 -20.08
C GLN A 210 8.60 -11.66 -19.22
N GLY A 211 9.17 -11.97 -18.05
CA GLY A 211 9.79 -11.00 -17.15
C GLY A 211 8.81 -9.95 -16.62
N LEU A 212 7.54 -10.32 -16.40
CA LEU A 212 6.48 -9.40 -15.98
C LEU A 212 6.34 -9.31 -14.46
N ALA A 213 6.76 -10.33 -13.72
CA ALA A 213 6.64 -10.39 -12.27
C ALA A 213 7.90 -10.98 -11.64
N PHE A 214 8.11 -10.66 -10.36
CA PHE A 214 9.26 -11.15 -9.60
C PHE A 214 8.97 -12.50 -8.93
N PHE A 215 9.95 -13.38 -8.94
CA PHE A 215 9.85 -14.72 -8.35
C PHE A 215 11.00 -15.00 -7.38
N ARG A 216 10.71 -15.82 -6.37
CA ARG A 216 11.69 -16.42 -5.48
C ARG A 216 11.89 -17.88 -5.88
N TYR A 217 13.14 -18.27 -6.05
CA TYR A 217 13.50 -19.60 -6.50
C TYR A 217 14.04 -20.43 -5.33
N ALA A 218 13.56 -21.67 -5.20
CA ALA A 218 14.01 -22.61 -4.18
C ALA A 218 14.09 -24.04 -4.74
N VAL A 219 14.90 -24.90 -4.11
CA VAL A 219 14.91 -26.33 -4.45
C VAL A 219 13.57 -26.92 -4.01
N ARG A 220 12.86 -27.55 -4.95
CA ARG A 220 11.62 -28.30 -4.70
C ARG A 220 11.94 -29.75 -4.35
N ASP A 221 12.84 -30.36 -5.10
CA ASP A 221 13.25 -31.75 -4.93
C ASP A 221 14.79 -31.85 -4.95
N GLU A 222 15.37 -32.19 -3.80
CA GLU A 222 16.82 -32.31 -3.61
C GLU A 222 17.45 -33.41 -4.47
N ALA A 223 16.76 -34.53 -4.69
CA ALA A 223 17.29 -35.63 -5.50
C ALA A 223 17.33 -35.24 -6.97
N ALA A 224 16.24 -34.65 -7.48
CA ALA A 224 16.19 -34.14 -8.85
C ALA A 224 17.22 -33.02 -9.08
N PHE A 225 17.37 -32.11 -8.11
CA PHE A 225 18.36 -31.02 -8.18
C PHE A 225 19.80 -31.54 -8.21
N ALA A 226 20.15 -32.48 -7.32
CA ALA A 226 21.48 -33.10 -7.29
C ALA A 226 21.78 -33.91 -8.55
N GLN A 227 20.79 -34.64 -9.07
CA GLN A 227 20.93 -35.39 -10.32
C GLN A 227 21.20 -34.45 -11.50
N ALA A 228 20.48 -33.32 -11.58
CA ALA A 228 20.69 -32.33 -12.64
C ALA A 228 22.09 -31.70 -12.57
N ALA A 229 22.60 -31.43 -11.37
CA ALA A 229 23.97 -30.96 -11.16
C ALA A 229 25.01 -32.01 -11.60
N ALA A 230 24.87 -33.25 -11.12
CA ALA A 230 25.80 -34.34 -11.45
C ALA A 230 25.79 -34.73 -12.94
N ALA A 231 24.69 -34.47 -13.66
CA ALA A 231 24.57 -34.74 -15.09
C ALA A 231 25.48 -33.87 -15.99
N GLY A 232 26.27 -32.96 -15.41
CA GLY A 232 27.18 -32.07 -16.15
C GLY A 232 26.45 -31.06 -17.04
N GLN A 233 25.14 -30.86 -16.81
CA GLN A 233 24.36 -29.85 -17.50
C GLN A 233 24.74 -28.47 -16.94
N GLY A 234 24.98 -27.49 -17.82
CA GLY A 234 25.21 -26.12 -17.39
C GLY A 234 24.03 -25.57 -16.59
N TRP A 235 24.28 -24.54 -15.77
CA TRP A 235 23.24 -23.87 -14.99
C TRP A 235 22.14 -23.30 -15.90
N ASP A 236 20.92 -23.81 -15.76
CA ASP A 236 19.72 -23.34 -16.44
C ASP A 236 18.51 -23.50 -15.52
N VAL A 237 18.05 -22.39 -14.94
CA VAL A 237 16.93 -22.41 -13.98
C VAL A 237 15.61 -22.80 -14.62
N GLU A 238 15.38 -22.51 -15.91
CA GLU A 238 14.15 -22.88 -16.60
C GLU A 238 14.03 -24.39 -16.69
N ARG A 239 15.12 -25.05 -17.10
CA ARG A 239 15.18 -26.50 -17.21
C ARG A 239 15.00 -27.17 -15.85
N LEU A 240 15.58 -26.61 -14.79
CA LEU A 240 15.42 -27.14 -13.43
C LEU A 240 13.98 -27.02 -12.93
N ILE A 241 13.25 -25.98 -13.33
CA ILE A 241 11.82 -25.83 -13.06
C ILE A 241 11.01 -26.86 -13.85
N GLU A 242 11.28 -27.02 -15.15
CA GLU A 242 10.61 -28.00 -16.01
C GLU A 242 10.81 -29.45 -15.53
N GLN A 243 11.96 -29.76 -14.93
CA GLN A 243 12.27 -31.06 -14.33
C GLN A 243 11.66 -31.24 -12.93
N GLY A 244 11.03 -30.21 -12.36
CA GLY A 244 10.49 -30.23 -10.99
C GLY A 244 11.55 -30.17 -9.89
N ALA A 245 12.82 -29.92 -10.22
CA ALA A 245 13.91 -29.77 -9.26
C ALA A 245 13.85 -28.43 -8.51
N VAL A 246 13.39 -27.37 -9.19
CA VAL A 246 13.27 -26.01 -8.64
C VAL A 246 11.82 -25.54 -8.70
N GLU A 247 11.39 -24.82 -7.68
CA GLU A 247 10.13 -24.08 -7.66
C GLU A 247 10.39 -22.58 -7.77
N ALA A 248 9.60 -21.91 -8.61
CA ALA A 248 9.53 -20.46 -8.67
C ALA A 248 8.22 -20.00 -8.00
N SER A 249 8.32 -19.41 -6.82
CA SER A 249 7.19 -18.85 -6.08
C SER A 249 7.05 -17.35 -6.34
N PRO A 250 5.87 -16.81 -6.65
CA PRO A 250 5.69 -15.37 -6.86
C PRO A 250 6.04 -14.57 -5.60
N ILE A 251 6.80 -13.48 -5.76
CA ILE A 251 7.07 -12.55 -4.65
C ILE A 251 5.85 -11.67 -4.44
N VAL A 252 5.31 -11.64 -3.23
CA VAL A 252 4.13 -10.82 -2.89
C VAL A 252 4.45 -9.34 -3.03
N TYR A 253 3.49 -8.57 -3.53
CA TYR A 253 3.55 -7.13 -3.60
C TYR A 253 3.28 -6.49 -2.23
N GLU A 254 4.27 -5.79 -1.68
CA GLU A 254 4.27 -5.16 -0.35
C GLU A 254 4.01 -3.64 -0.40
N ASP A 255 3.89 -3.04 -1.60
CA ASP A 255 3.64 -1.60 -1.73
C ASP A 255 2.16 -1.27 -2.00
N PHE A 256 1.90 -0.09 -2.56
CA PHE A 256 0.56 0.44 -2.82
C PHE A 256 0.38 0.89 -4.27
N LEU A 257 -0.85 0.84 -4.77
CA LEU A 257 -1.16 1.36 -6.11
C LEU A 257 -0.85 2.89 -6.17
N PRO A 258 -0.14 3.38 -7.21
CA PRO A 258 0.46 4.72 -7.24
C PRO A 258 -0.54 5.89 -7.18
N VAL A 259 -1.81 5.68 -7.53
CA VAL A 259 -2.87 6.72 -7.53
C VAL A 259 -3.96 6.41 -6.49
N SER A 260 -3.89 5.25 -5.84
CA SER A 260 -4.95 4.80 -4.95
C SER A 260 -4.82 5.35 -3.54
N ALA A 261 -3.62 5.62 -3.01
CA ALA A 261 -3.51 6.29 -1.71
C ALA A 261 -4.23 7.66 -1.73
N ALA A 262 -3.84 8.55 -2.66
CA ALA A 262 -4.50 9.85 -2.82
C ALA A 262 -5.97 9.73 -3.29
N GLY A 263 -6.30 8.76 -4.15
CA GLY A 263 -7.66 8.53 -4.66
C GLY A 263 -8.62 7.94 -3.61
N ILE A 264 -8.12 7.11 -2.69
CA ILE A 264 -8.86 6.61 -1.53
C ILE A 264 -9.03 7.75 -0.54
N PHE A 265 -7.98 8.52 -0.22
CA PHE A 265 -8.13 9.72 0.61
C PHE A 265 -9.13 10.72 0.00
N GLN A 266 -9.07 10.99 -1.30
CA GLN A 266 -10.00 11.89 -1.98
C GLN A 266 -11.42 11.33 -2.04
N SER A 267 -11.61 10.06 -2.40
CA SER A 267 -12.93 9.45 -2.52
C SER A 267 -13.60 9.17 -1.17
N ASN A 268 -12.81 8.88 -0.12
CA ASN A 268 -13.28 8.81 1.26
C ASN A 268 -13.71 10.21 1.76
N LEU A 269 -13.12 11.26 1.21
CA LEU A 269 -13.46 12.65 1.54
C LEU A 269 -14.43 13.28 0.51
N GLY A 270 -15.01 12.50 -0.42
CA GLY A 270 -16.04 12.99 -1.36
C GLY A 270 -15.54 13.89 -2.50
N GLY A 271 -14.23 13.89 -2.80
CA GLY A 271 -13.65 14.59 -3.95
C GLY A 271 -13.73 13.75 -5.23
N THR A 272 -14.07 14.38 -6.36
CA THR A 272 -14.26 13.73 -7.68
C THR A 272 -13.17 14.01 -8.71
N GLU A 273 -12.14 14.83 -8.40
CA GLU A 273 -11.11 15.24 -9.36
C GLU A 273 -9.75 14.56 -9.12
N GLN A 274 -9.30 13.74 -10.07
CA GLN A 274 -7.90 13.29 -10.16
C GLN A 274 -7.07 14.32 -10.93
N LYS A 275 -6.26 15.12 -10.24
CA LYS A 275 -5.27 16.01 -10.88
C LYS A 275 -3.94 15.28 -11.07
N SER A 276 -3.39 15.36 -12.27
CA SER A 276 -2.01 14.96 -12.59
C SER A 276 -1.03 15.93 -11.91
N TYR A 277 -0.23 15.42 -10.97
CA TYR A 277 0.83 16.20 -10.31
C TYR A 277 2.16 16.03 -11.05
N ALA A 278 2.93 17.12 -11.17
CA ALA A 278 4.29 17.08 -11.67
C ALA A 278 5.22 16.38 -10.65
N ALA A 279 5.52 15.10 -10.88
CA ALA A 279 6.10 14.18 -9.90
C ALA A 279 7.53 14.53 -9.41
N ASN A 280 8.37 15.12 -10.26
CA ASN A 280 9.81 15.22 -9.95
C ASN A 280 10.16 16.31 -8.91
N ALA A 281 9.49 17.46 -8.95
CA ALA A 281 9.73 18.53 -7.97
C ALA A 281 9.18 18.19 -6.57
N ALA A 282 8.07 17.43 -6.53
CA ALA A 282 7.46 16.98 -5.28
C ALA A 282 8.32 15.94 -4.56
N ARG A 283 9.00 15.05 -5.30
CA ARG A 283 9.88 14.02 -4.71
C ARG A 283 11.06 14.63 -3.95
N ALA A 284 11.77 15.57 -4.56
CA ALA A 284 12.95 16.18 -3.92
C ALA A 284 12.56 16.91 -2.61
N ALA A 285 11.44 17.64 -2.61
CA ALA A 285 10.93 18.28 -1.42
C ALA A 285 10.50 17.27 -0.34
N PHE A 286 9.90 16.14 -0.75
CA PHE A 286 9.52 15.06 0.17
C PHE A 286 10.74 14.40 0.82
N GLU A 287 11.76 14.01 0.04
CA GLU A 287 12.99 13.40 0.55
C GLU A 287 13.77 14.36 1.46
N GLN A 288 13.76 15.66 1.15
CA GLN A 288 14.34 16.69 2.02
C GLN A 288 13.62 16.77 3.37
N ALA A 289 12.28 16.71 3.39
CA ALA A 289 11.49 16.73 4.62
C ALA A 289 11.61 15.42 5.43
N LEU A 290 11.76 14.28 4.73
CA LEU A 290 11.98 12.97 5.34
C LEU A 290 13.39 12.84 5.95
N GLY A 291 14.38 13.58 5.41
CA GLY A 291 15.78 13.50 5.81
C GLY A 291 16.57 12.36 5.15
N ALA A 292 15.96 11.62 4.23
CA ALA A 292 16.57 10.49 3.51
C ALA A 292 15.89 10.26 2.15
N PRO A 293 16.58 9.64 1.18
CA PRO A 293 15.95 9.23 -0.08
C PRO A 293 14.93 8.10 0.15
N VAL A 294 13.85 8.07 -0.62
CA VAL A 294 12.93 6.92 -0.60
C VAL A 294 13.57 5.73 -1.32
N LEU A 295 13.34 4.53 -0.79
CA LEU A 295 13.82 3.30 -1.42
C LEU A 295 13.05 3.04 -2.72
N ASP A 296 13.73 2.45 -3.70
CA ASP A 296 13.13 1.93 -4.93
C ASP A 296 12.63 0.50 -4.68
N GLU A 297 11.31 0.34 -4.71
CA GLU A 297 10.62 -0.92 -4.45
C GLU A 297 10.93 -1.98 -5.53
N ILE A 298 11.02 -1.57 -6.80
CA ILE A 298 11.36 -2.47 -7.90
C ILE A 298 12.78 -3.01 -7.70
N ALA A 299 13.71 -2.15 -7.26
CA ALA A 299 15.06 -2.57 -6.94
C ALA A 299 15.11 -3.54 -5.74
N LEU A 300 14.24 -3.37 -4.73
CA LEU A 300 14.12 -4.30 -3.59
C LEU A 300 13.64 -5.68 -4.03
N TYR A 301 12.60 -5.76 -4.87
CA TYR A 301 12.12 -7.03 -5.41
C TYR A 301 13.16 -7.70 -6.32
N ALA A 302 13.81 -6.92 -7.19
CA ALA A 302 14.87 -7.44 -8.07
C ALA A 302 16.05 -8.01 -7.27
N ARG A 303 16.45 -7.36 -6.17
CA ARG A 303 17.47 -7.90 -5.26
C ARG A 303 17.03 -9.23 -4.65
N THR A 304 15.79 -9.30 -4.16
CA THR A 304 15.22 -10.51 -3.56
C THR A 304 15.23 -11.69 -4.53
N GLU A 305 14.78 -11.46 -5.78
CA GLU A 305 14.82 -12.47 -6.84
C GLU A 305 16.26 -12.92 -7.14
N ALA A 306 17.16 -11.96 -7.39
CA ALA A 306 18.55 -12.22 -7.72
C ALA A 306 19.32 -12.94 -6.60
N GLU A 307 19.02 -12.65 -5.33
CA GLU A 307 19.58 -13.37 -4.19
C GLU A 307 19.15 -14.83 -4.15
N SER A 308 17.87 -15.11 -4.40
CA SER A 308 17.36 -16.48 -4.45
C SER A 308 17.99 -17.30 -5.59
N LEU A 309 18.16 -16.69 -6.77
CA LEU A 309 18.84 -17.31 -7.91
C LEU A 309 20.32 -17.56 -7.63
N ARG A 310 21.04 -16.56 -7.09
CA ARG A 310 22.47 -16.70 -6.73
C ARG A 310 22.69 -17.79 -5.68
N ALA A 311 21.79 -17.91 -4.71
CA ALA A 311 21.84 -18.96 -3.70
C ALA A 311 21.72 -20.36 -4.34
N LEU A 312 20.77 -20.54 -5.26
CA LEU A 312 20.62 -21.81 -6.00
C LEU A 312 21.80 -22.09 -6.92
N GLN A 313 22.29 -21.10 -7.65
CA GLN A 313 23.45 -21.25 -8.54
C GLN A 313 24.70 -21.67 -7.77
N SER A 314 24.90 -21.08 -6.58
CA SER A 314 26.01 -21.45 -5.68
C SER A 314 25.86 -22.88 -5.15
N ARG A 315 24.64 -23.33 -4.85
CA ARG A 315 24.37 -24.72 -4.45
C ARG A 315 24.62 -25.69 -5.61
N PHE A 316 24.15 -25.36 -6.81
CA PHE A 316 24.32 -26.18 -8.00
C PHE A 316 25.81 -26.38 -8.33
N ALA A 317 26.60 -25.30 -8.30
CA ALA A 317 28.04 -25.35 -8.56
C ALA A 317 28.84 -26.16 -7.52
N ARG A 318 28.32 -26.33 -6.30
CA ARG A 318 28.94 -27.18 -5.26
C ARG A 318 28.57 -28.66 -5.38
N ALA A 319 27.53 -28.97 -6.14
CA ALA A 319 27.03 -30.34 -6.34
C ALA A 319 27.60 -31.01 -7.61
N VAL A 320 28.25 -30.24 -8.48
CA VAL A 320 29.10 -30.70 -9.59
C VAL A 320 30.47 -31.10 -9.03
#